data_AF-A0A1G9PCE3-F1
#
_entry.id   AF-A0A1G9PCE3-F1
#
_cell.length_a   1.000
_cell.length_b   1.000
_cell.length_c   1.000
_cell.angle_alpha   90.00
_cell.angle_beta   90.00
_cell.angle_gamma   90.00
#
_symmetry.space_group_name_H-M   'P 1'
#
loop_
_entity.id
_entity.type
_entity.pdbx_description
1 polymer ?
#
loop_
_entity_poly.entity_id
_entity_poly.type
_entity_poly.pdbx_seq_one_letter_code
_entity_poly.pdbx_strand_id
1 'polypeptide(L)' 'MKQEHDLITEFITQMEPKIKKSIKYTSFQERDDLEQEIKLKMVETVSRGVIKETPGFWEFKQSFE' A
#
# COMPACT_ATOMS: atom_id res chain seq x y z
N MET A 1 -12.69 12.86 -9.20
CA MET A 1 -11.60 13.69 -8.65
C MET A 1 -11.61 13.69 -7.11
N LYS A 2 -12.55 14.35 -6.40
CA LYS A 2 -12.56 14.36 -4.91
C LYS A 2 -12.60 12.96 -4.28
N GLN A 3 -13.48 12.11 -4.81
CA GLN A 3 -13.74 10.75 -4.32
C GLN A 3 -12.56 9.77 -4.46
N GLU A 4 -11.67 9.97 -5.45
CA GLU A 4 -10.51 9.10 -5.68
C GLU A 4 -9.37 9.41 -4.70
N HIS A 5 -9.11 10.70 -4.45
CA HIS A 5 -8.12 11.13 -3.46
C HIS A 5 -8.51 10.71 -2.04
N ASP A 6 -9.81 10.75 -1.72
CA ASP A 6 -10.33 10.31 -0.43
C ASP A 6 -10.09 8.80 -0.23
N LEU A 7 -10.37 7.98 -1.26
CA LEU A 7 -10.11 6.52 -1.23
C LEU A 7 -8.62 6.18 -1.08
N ILE A 8 -7.73 6.89 -1.77
CA ILE A 8 -6.29 6.71 -1.66
C ILE A 8 -5.80 7.07 -0.25
N THR A 9 -6.32 8.17 0.31
CA THR A 9 -5.98 8.63 1.66
C THR A 9 -6.44 7.63 2.72
N GLU A 10 -7.66 7.10 2.57
CA GLU A 10 -8.20 6.06 3.44
C GLU A 10 -7.38 4.77 3.35
N PHE A 11 -7.00 4.35 2.14
CA PHE A 11 -6.14 3.19 1.93
C PHE A 11 -4.77 3.34 2.60
N ILE A 12 -4.11 4.49 2.43
CA ILE A 12 -2.83 4.79 3.09
C ILE A 12 -3.00 4.76 4.62
N THR A 13 -4.09 5.33 5.13
CA THR A 13 -4.39 5.35 6.58
C THR A 13 -4.59 3.93 7.14
N GLN A 14 -5.28 3.06 6.41
CA GLN A 14 -5.44 1.65 6.80
C GLN A 14 -4.11 0.88 6.82
N MET A 15 -3.18 1.27 5.96
CA MET A 15 -1.89 0.60 5.79
C MET A 15 -0.78 1.16 6.71
N GLU A 16 -1.00 2.31 7.31
CA GLU A 16 -0.09 3.02 8.22
C GLU A 16 0.49 2.12 9.34
N PRO A 17 -0.30 1.26 10.03
CA PRO A 17 0.24 0.32 11.02
C PRO A 17 1.25 -0.68 10.43
N LYS A 18 1.05 -1.11 9.18
CA LYS A 18 1.97 -2.02 8.47
C LYS A 18 3.23 -1.30 8.04
N ILE A 19 3.10 -0.08 7.50
CA ILE A 19 4.25 0.76 7.11
C ILE A 19 5.16 1.01 8.32
N LYS A 20 4.57 1.49 9.43
CA LYS A 20 5.31 1.73 10.68
C LYS A 20 5.97 0.48 11.25
N LYS A 21 5.36 -0.70 11.08
CA LYS A 21 5.97 -1.96 11.50
C LYS A 21 7.19 -2.31 10.65
N SER A 22 7.12 -2.10 9.34
CA SER A 22 8.19 -2.44 8.39
C SER A 22 9.41 -1.52 8.52
N ILE A 23 9.21 -0.21 8.68
CA ILE A 23 10.33 0.76 8.75
C ILE A 23 11.11 0.72 10.07
N LYS A 24 10.60 0.02 11.10
CA LYS A 24 11.31 -0.14 12.39
C LYS A 24 12.67 -0.83 12.26
N TYR A 25 12.89 -1.57 11.18
CA TYR A 25 14.15 -2.26 10.89
C TYR A 25 15.16 -1.38 10.12
N THR A 26 14.77 -0.16 9.74
CA THR A 26 15.62 0.82 9.07
C THR A 26 16.28 1.76 10.10
N SER A 27 17.41 2.36 9.73
CA SER A 27 18.07 3.38 10.55
C SER A 27 17.11 4.54 10.83
N PHE A 28 17.20 5.15 12.02
CA PHE A 28 16.23 6.17 12.43
C PHE A 28 16.19 7.36 11.46
N GLN A 29 17.36 7.74 10.94
CA GLN A 29 17.54 8.85 10.02
C GLN A 29 16.86 8.63 8.66
N GLU A 30 16.71 7.38 8.23
CA GLU A 30 16.14 7.01 6.93
C GLU A 30 14.65 6.64 7.00
N ARG A 31 14.07 6.55 8.22
CA ARG A 31 12.69 6.08 8.41
C ARG A 31 11.66 7.00 7.79
N ASP A 32 11.83 8.31 7.97
CA ASP A 32 10.88 9.31 7.47
C ASP A 32 10.87 9.32 5.94
N ASP A 33 12.05 9.28 5.33
CA ASP A 33 12.20 9.21 3.87
C ASP A 33 11.61 7.91 3.30
N LEU A 34 11.94 6.77 3.92
CA LEU A 34 11.40 5.47 3.52
C LEU A 34 9.87 5.40 3.67
N GLU A 35 9.33 5.97 4.74
CA GLU A 35 7.88 6.05 4.94
C GLU A 35 7.19 6.84 3.81
N GLN A 36 7.77 7.97 3.41
CA GLN A 36 7.26 8.77 2.30
C GLN A 36 7.36 8.04 0.96
N GLU A 37 8.48 7.38 0.70
CA GLU A 37 8.68 6.61 -0.53
C GLU A 37 7.63 5.48 -0.66
N ILE A 38 7.38 4.75 0.43
CA ILE A 38 6.34 3.71 0.46
C ILE A 38 4.96 4.32 0.16
N LYS A 39 4.60 5.44 0.79
CA LYS A 39 3.30 6.11 0.55
C LYS A 39 3.17 6.57 -0.91
N LEU A 40 4.21 7.17 -1.48
CA LEU A 40 4.24 7.59 -2.90
C LEU A 40 4.04 6.39 -3.83
N LYS A 41 4.69 5.26 -3.54
CA LYS A 41 4.53 4.02 -4.31
C LYS A 41 3.10 3.49 -4.26
N MET A 42 2.43 3.59 -3.12
CA MET A 42 1.03 3.18 -2.98
C MET A 42 0.11 4.06 -3.81
N VAL A 43 0.28 5.40 -3.77
CA VAL A 43 -0.47 6.33 -4.63
C VAL A 43 -0.27 5.95 -6.10
N GLU A 44 0.98 5.77 -6.55
CA GLU A 44 1.29 5.38 -7.92
C GLU A 44 0.60 4.08 -8.32
N THR A 45 0.64 3.07 -7.45
CA THR A 45 0.08 1.73 -7.73
C THR A 45 -1.45 1.76 -7.85
N VAL A 46 -2.12 2.52 -6.97
CA VAL A 46 -3.57 2.71 -7.02
C VAL A 46 -3.98 3.53 -8.23
N SER A 47 -3.32 4.67 -8.48
CA SER A 47 -3.63 5.54 -9.63
C SER A 47 -3.38 4.86 -10.98
N ARG A 48 -2.45 3.91 -11.06
CA ARG A 48 -2.21 3.11 -12.27
C ARG A 48 -3.17 1.94 -12.44
N GLY A 49 -4.05 1.68 -11.47
CA GLY A 49 -4.96 0.53 -11.50
C GLY A 49 -4.23 -0.82 -11.50
N VAL A 50 -3.00 -0.86 -10.95
CA VAL A 50 -2.18 -2.08 -10.90
C VAL A 50 -2.81 -3.09 -9.94
N ILE A 51 -3.44 -2.60 -8.87
CA ILE A 51 -4.25 -3.42 -7.97
C ILE A 51 -5.60 -3.68 -8.64
N LYS A 52 -5.71 -4.81 -9.34
CA LYS A 52 -7.00 -5.40 -9.71
C LYS A 52 -7.55 -6.20 -8.53
N GLU A 53 -8.81 -6.64 -8.64
CA GLU A 53 -9.49 -7.47 -7.64
C GLU A 53 -8.51 -8.40 -6.92
N THR A 54 -8.35 -8.17 -5.62
CA THR A 54 -7.46 -9.00 -4.81
C THR A 54 -8.17 -10.34 -4.65
N PRO A 55 -7.59 -11.45 -5.15
CA PRO A 55 -8.24 -12.74 -5.04
C PRO A 55 -8.35 -13.10 -3.56
N GLY A 56 -9.49 -13.65 -3.17
CA GLY A 56 -9.58 -14.34 -1.90
C GLY A 56 -8.67 -15.57 -1.90
N PHE A 57 -8.54 -16.21 -0.74
CA PHE A 57 -7.64 -17.35 -0.58
C PHE A 57 -7.95 -18.48 -1.58
N TRP A 58 -9.23 -18.76 -1.85
CA TRP A 58 -9.64 -19.84 -2.73
C TRP A 58 -9.46 -19.49 -4.21
N GLU A 59 -9.76 -18.25 -4.59
CA GLU A 59 -9.52 -17.72 -5.93
C GLU A 59 -8.03 -17.74 -6.25
N PHE A 60 -7.20 -17.39 -5.27
CA PHE A 60 -5.75 -17.46 -5.39
C PHE A 60 -5.27 -18.92 -5.57
N LYS A 61 -5.78 -19.86 -4.76
CA LYS A 61 -5.41 -21.29 -4.87
C LYS A 61 -5.71 -21.86 -6.26
N GLN A 62 -6.87 -21.54 -6.85
CA GLN A 62 -7.24 -22.00 -8.18
C GLN A 62 -6.31 -21.51 -9.30
N SER A 63 -5.59 -20.40 -9.10
CA SER A 63 -4.65 -19.89 -10.12
C SER A 63 -3.36 -20.70 -10.26
N PHE A 64 -3.12 -21.68 -9.38
CA PHE A 64 -1.94 -22.57 -9.39
C PHE A 64 -2.29 -24.04 -9.64
N GLU A 65 -3.57 -24.36 -9.91
CA GLU A 65 -4.06 -25.69 -10.29
C GLU A 65 -4.29 -25.74 -11.80
#